data_AF-A0A950PTG1-F1
#
_entry.id   AF-A0A950PTG1-F1
#
_cell.length_a   1.000
_cell.length_b   1.000
_cell.length_c   1.000
_cell.angle_alpha   90.00
_cell.angle_beta   90.00
_cell.angle_gamma   90.00
#
_symmetry.space_group_name_H-M   'P 1'
#
loop_
_entity.id
_entity.type
_entity.pdbx_description
1 polymer ?
#
loop_
_entity_poly.entity_id
_entity_poly.type
_entity_poly.pdbx_seq_one_letter_code
_entity_poly.pdbx_strand_id
1 'polypeptide(L)'
;MVQRFASGEIDQQSVAQAAQSNVGSMDHEELTQHLQTAADNAEQNGQSGIAQQIMGLISQHGSDPAALKQEAISLISSNPQILTHFAPEFAKGILGSL
;
A
#
# COMPACT_ATOMS: atom_id res chain seq x y z
N MET A 1 -16.14 18.34 12.04
CA MET A 1 -15.20 18.31 13.18
C MET A 1 -14.18 17.22 12.87
N VAL A 2 -13.10 17.55 12.15
CA VAL A 2 -12.04 16.58 11.82
C VAL A 2 -10.84 16.91 12.69
N GLN A 3 -10.91 16.43 13.93
CA GLN A 3 -9.79 16.45 14.87
C GLN A 3 -9.09 15.10 14.74
N ARG A 4 -7.82 15.09 14.33
CA ARG A 4 -6.79 14.10 14.72
C ARG A 4 -5.45 14.42 14.03
N PHE A 5 -4.74 15.40 14.57
CA PHE A 5 -3.31 15.65 14.25
C PHE A 5 -2.43 15.63 15.53
N ALA A 6 -2.93 15.12 16.66
CA ALA A 6 -2.38 15.44 17.99
C ALA A 6 -1.54 14.33 18.66
N SER A 7 -1.34 13.17 18.05
CA SER A 7 -0.58 12.08 18.65
C SER A 7 0.25 11.42 17.57
N GLY A 8 1.57 11.39 17.72
CA GLY A 8 2.54 10.87 16.74
C GLY A 8 2.47 9.36 16.48
N GLU A 9 1.28 8.79 16.59
CA GLU A 9 0.91 7.46 16.15
C GLU A 9 0.23 7.64 14.80
N ILE A 10 0.83 7.08 13.74
CA ILE A 10 0.15 6.98 12.46
C ILE A 10 -1.12 6.14 12.72
N ASP A 11 -2.27 6.81 12.77
CA ASP A 11 -3.56 6.19 13.05
C ASP A 11 -3.86 5.20 11.92
N GLN A 12 -3.89 3.91 12.26
CA GLN A 12 -4.13 2.84 11.27
C GLN A 12 -5.46 3.03 10.54
N GLN A 13 -6.48 3.66 11.15
CA GLN A 13 -7.71 3.98 10.42
C GLN A 13 -7.49 5.09 9.40
N SER A 14 -6.70 6.11 9.72
CA SER A 14 -6.37 7.17 8.75
C SER A 14 -5.58 6.62 7.57
N VAL A 15 -4.61 5.73 7.81
CA VAL A 15 -3.87 5.05 6.73
C VAL A 15 -4.78 4.13 5.93
N ALA A 16 -5.66 3.37 6.57
CA ALA A 16 -6.61 2.51 5.88
C ALA A 16 -7.55 3.33 4.98
N GLN A 17 -8.06 4.47 5.47
CA GLN A 17 -8.90 5.37 4.69
C GLN A 17 -8.15 6.02 3.52
N ALA A 18 -6.92 6.50 3.76
CA ALA A 18 -6.08 7.08 2.71
C ALA A 18 -5.70 6.04 1.66
N ALA A 19 -5.32 4.84 2.07
CA ALA A 19 -5.05 3.71 1.18
C ALA A 19 -6.30 3.35 0.39
N GLN A 20 -7.48 3.29 1.03
CA GLN A 20 -8.74 3.00 0.35
C GLN A 20 -9.11 4.07 -0.69
N SER A 21 -8.90 5.35 -0.38
CA SER A 21 -9.16 6.44 -1.32
C SER A 21 -8.19 6.42 -2.50
N ASN A 22 -6.89 6.22 -2.23
CA ASN A 22 -5.84 6.22 -3.25
C ASN A 22 -5.93 4.95 -4.12
N VAL A 23 -5.83 3.77 -3.52
CA VAL A 23 -5.89 2.46 -4.20
C VAL A 23 -7.26 2.22 -4.85
N GLY A 24 -8.34 2.70 -4.24
CA GLY A 24 -9.68 2.60 -4.79
C GLY A 24 -9.81 3.32 -6.13
N SER A 25 -9.15 4.49 -6.27
CA SER A 25 -9.19 5.34 -7.47
C SER A 25 -8.18 4.94 -8.54
N MET A 26 -7.18 4.10 -8.21
CA MET A 26 -6.16 3.64 -9.16
C MET A 26 -6.68 2.58 -10.13
N ASP A 27 -6.13 2.56 -11.34
CA ASP A 27 -6.36 1.46 -12.27
C ASP A 27 -5.66 0.17 -11.79
N HIS A 28 -6.19 -0.97 -12.22
CA HIS A 28 -5.67 -2.28 -11.81
C HIS A 28 -4.22 -2.51 -12.27
N GLU A 29 -3.92 -2.13 -13.51
CA GLU A 29 -2.57 -2.23 -14.07
C GLU A 29 -1.59 -1.32 -13.31
N GLU A 30 -2.02 -0.09 -12.99
CA GLU A 30 -1.22 0.88 -12.23
C GLU A 30 -0.93 0.38 -10.81
N LEU A 31 -1.94 -0.14 -10.11
CA LEU A 31 -1.76 -0.75 -8.79
C LEU A 31 -0.80 -1.94 -8.85
N THR A 32 -0.94 -2.80 -9.85
CA THR A 32 -0.06 -3.97 -10.03
C THR A 32 1.38 -3.54 -10.24
N GLN A 33 1.63 -2.52 -11.07
CA GLN A 33 2.97 -1.95 -11.27
C GLN A 33 3.55 -1.35 -9.98
N HIS A 34 2.74 -0.65 -9.19
CA HIS A 34 3.17 -0.12 -7.89
C HIS A 34 3.54 -1.23 -6.91
N LEU A 35 2.76 -2.31 -6.86
CA LEU A 35 3.05 -3.48 -6.04
C LEU A 35 4.33 -4.18 -6.52
N GLN A 36 4.51 -4.37 -7.83
CA GLN A 36 5.73 -4.96 -8.38
C GLN A 36 6.96 -4.13 -8.01
N THR A 37 6.89 -2.82 -8.22
CA THR A 37 7.96 -1.88 -7.83
C THR A 37 8.27 -1.97 -6.35
N ALA A 38 7.24 -2.08 -5.49
CA ALA A 38 7.41 -2.22 -4.06
C ALA A 38 8.07 -3.56 -3.67
N ALA A 39 7.75 -4.64 -4.37
CA ALA A 39 8.39 -5.93 -4.17
C ALA A 39 9.87 -5.91 -4.57
N ASP A 40 10.18 -5.36 -5.75
CA ASP A 40 11.55 -5.18 -6.23
C ASP A 40 12.38 -4.33 -5.26
N ASN A 41 11.82 -3.22 -4.78
CA ASN A 41 12.49 -2.37 -3.79
C ASN A 41 12.70 -3.09 -2.46
N ALA A 42 11.68 -3.81 -1.96
CA ALA A 42 11.80 -4.58 -0.73
C ALA A 42 12.88 -5.67 -0.86
N GLU A 43 12.97 -6.35 -2.00
CA GLU A 43 14.01 -7.35 -2.26
C GLU A 43 15.41 -6.71 -2.26
N GLN A 44 15.58 -5.58 -2.96
CA GLN A 44 16.85 -4.84 -3.02
C GLN A 44 17.30 -4.30 -1.66
N ASN A 45 16.35 -3.99 -0.76
CA ASN A 45 16.64 -3.55 0.60
C ASN A 45 16.88 -4.72 1.58
N GLY A 46 16.98 -5.96 1.09
CA GLY A 46 17.20 -7.15 1.91
C GLY A 46 15.96 -7.60 2.69
N GLN A 47 14.78 -7.10 2.33
CA GLN A 47 13.50 -7.42 2.96
C GLN A 47 12.71 -8.40 2.09
N SER A 48 13.33 -9.52 1.75
CA SER A 48 12.76 -10.56 0.89
C SER A 48 11.41 -11.10 1.41
N GLY A 49 11.16 -11.07 2.72
CA GLY A 49 9.86 -11.45 3.28
C GLY A 49 8.72 -10.52 2.85
N ILE A 50 8.97 -9.21 2.79
CA ILE A 50 7.98 -8.23 2.30
C ILE A 50 7.80 -8.36 0.79
N ALA A 51 8.90 -8.53 0.05
CA ALA A 51 8.86 -8.74 -1.39
C ALA A 51 8.01 -9.98 -1.76
N GLN A 52 8.23 -11.10 -1.06
CA GLN A 52 7.45 -12.33 -1.26
C GLN A 52 5.98 -12.16 -0.91
N GLN A 53 5.64 -11.39 0.13
CA GLN A 53 4.24 -11.09 0.46
C GLN A 53 3.55 -10.30 -0.65
N ILE A 54 4.20 -9.25 -1.16
CA ILE A 54 3.64 -8.41 -2.23
C ILE A 54 3.51 -9.21 -3.53
N MET A 55 4.55 -9.96 -3.91
CA MET A 55 4.52 -10.83 -5.09
C MET A 55 3.48 -11.95 -4.97
N GLY A 56 3.30 -12.49 -3.76
CA GLY A 56 2.26 -13.47 -3.47
C GLY A 56 0.87 -12.90 -3.68
N LEU A 57 0.64 -11.67 -3.23
CA LEU A 57 -0.62 -10.93 -3.42
C LEU A 57 -0.89 -10.67 -4.92
N ILE A 58 0.11 -10.23 -5.68
CA ILE A 58 -0.03 -10.05 -7.14
C ILE A 58 -0.28 -11.39 -7.83
N SER A 59 0.42 -12.46 -7.44
CA SER A 59 0.26 -13.77 -8.06
C SER A 59 -1.12 -14.39 -7.78
N GLN A 60 -1.65 -14.18 -6.57
CA GLN A 60 -2.97 -14.72 -6.16
C GLN A 60 -4.14 -13.87 -6.66
N HIS A 61 -4.02 -12.55 -6.63
CA HIS A 61 -5.13 -11.63 -6.88
C HIS A 61 -4.91 -10.72 -8.09
N GLY A 62 -3.79 -10.80 -8.79
CA GLY A 62 -3.47 -9.95 -9.95
C GLY A 62 -4.34 -10.19 -11.19
N SER A 63 -5.25 -11.17 -11.15
CA SER A 63 -6.31 -11.32 -12.16
C SER A 63 -7.67 -10.79 -11.70
N ASP A 64 -7.82 -10.47 -10.41
CA ASP A 64 -9.04 -9.92 -9.82
C ASP A 64 -8.79 -8.51 -9.27
N PRO A 65 -9.22 -7.46 -9.99
CA PRO A 65 -8.90 -6.09 -9.63
C PRO A 65 -9.51 -5.66 -8.30
N ALA A 66 -10.69 -6.19 -7.93
CA ALA A 66 -11.35 -5.83 -6.68
C ALA A 66 -10.63 -6.48 -5.49
N ALA A 67 -10.28 -7.76 -5.60
CA ALA A 67 -9.54 -8.49 -4.58
C ALA A 67 -8.12 -7.91 -4.40
N LEU A 68 -7.42 -7.59 -5.49
CA LEU A 68 -6.07 -7.00 -5.43
C LEU A 68 -6.09 -5.68 -4.65
N LYS A 69 -7.06 -4.80 -4.95
CA LYS A 69 -7.23 -3.52 -4.24
C LYS A 69 -7.49 -3.75 -2.76
N GLN A 70 -8.42 -4.64 -2.42
CA GLN A 70 -8.80 -4.89 -1.04
C GLN A 70 -7.65 -5.49 -0.22
N GLU A 71 -6.89 -6.42 -0.79
CA GLU A 71 -5.72 -7.02 -0.14
C GLU A 71 -4.57 -6.01 -0.03
N ALA A 72 -4.34 -5.17 -1.04
CA ALA A 72 -3.30 -4.14 -0.99
C ALA A 72 -3.60 -3.11 0.12
N ILE A 73 -4.87 -2.67 0.24
CA ILE A 73 -5.32 -1.80 1.34
C ILE A 73 -5.10 -2.48 2.68
N SER A 74 -5.46 -3.77 2.81
CA SER A 74 -5.29 -4.54 4.05
C SER A 74 -3.82 -4.69 4.43
N LEU A 75 -2.94 -4.92 3.45
CA LEU A 75 -1.49 -5.02 3.63
C LEU A 75 -0.91 -3.69 4.14
N ILE A 76 -1.26 -2.58 3.50
CA ILE A 76 -0.80 -1.23 3.88
C ILE A 76 -1.32 -0.86 5.27
N SER A 77 -2.57 -1.18 5.57
CA SER A 77 -3.19 -0.88 6.87
C SER A 77 -2.56 -1.69 8.01
N SER A 78 -2.27 -2.97 7.75
CA SER A 78 -1.68 -3.88 8.73
C SER A 78 -0.19 -3.62 8.95
N ASN A 79 0.51 -3.16 7.91
CA ASN A 79 1.93 -2.86 7.97
C ASN A 79 2.26 -1.56 7.23
N PRO A 80 1.99 -0.37 7.80
CA PRO A 80 2.23 0.91 7.12
C PRO A 80 3.70 1.15 6.76
N GLN A 81 4.65 0.43 7.35
CA GLN A 81 6.07 0.51 6.98
C GLN A 81 6.32 0.03 5.55
N ILE A 82 5.43 -0.79 4.98
CA ILE A 82 5.53 -1.21 3.58
C ILE A 82 5.57 -0.02 2.62
N LEU A 83 4.93 1.10 2.98
CA LEU A 83 4.88 2.32 2.18
C LEU A 83 6.27 2.88 1.85
N THR A 84 7.31 2.56 2.63
CA THR A 84 8.68 2.99 2.33
C THR A 84 9.29 2.27 1.14
N HIS A 85 8.74 1.12 0.73
CA HIS A 85 9.18 0.35 -0.44
C HIS A 85 8.41 0.70 -1.69
N PHE A 86 7.20 1.25 -1.55
CA PHE A 86 6.45 1.73 -2.69
C PHE A 86 7.14 2.92 -3.36
N ALA A 87 6.78 3.15 -4.63
CA ALA A 87 7.22 4.33 -5.34
C ALA A 87 6.86 5.62 -4.55
N PRO A 88 7.72 6.67 -4.59
CA PRO A 88 7.50 7.89 -3.82
C PRO A 88 6.14 8.54 -4.08
N GLU A 89 5.64 8.46 -5.31
CA GLU A 89 4.36 9.04 -5.71
C GLU A 89 3.18 8.29 -5.08
N PHE A 90 3.25 6.96 -5.03
CA PHE A 90 2.25 6.13 -4.35
C PHE A 90 2.22 6.41 -2.85
N ALA A 91 3.40 6.42 -2.22
CA ALA A 91 3.52 6.72 -0.78
C ALA A 91 3.01 8.13 -0.47
N LYS A 92 3.31 9.13 -1.32
CA LYS A 92 2.78 10.49 -1.19
C LYS A 92 1.26 10.56 -1.35
N GLY A 93 0.66 9.76 -2.24
CA GLY A 93 -0.80 9.72 -2.39
C GLY A 93 -1.51 9.27 -1.12
N ILE A 94 -0.92 8.33 -0.38
CA ILE A 94 -1.46 7.82 0.88
C ILE A 94 -1.11 8.76 2.04
N LEU A 95 0.17 9.08 2.22
CA LEU A 95 0.64 9.90 3.34
C LEU A 95 0.21 11.38 3.24
N GLY A 96 0.03 11.90 2.03
CA GLY A 96 -0.48 13.25 1.80
C GLY A 96 -2.01 13.37 1.96
N SER A 97 -2.70 12.24 2.09
CA SER A 97 -4.15 12.17 2.37
C SER A 97 -4.48 12.01 3.85
N LEU A 98 -3.45 11.91 4.71
CA LEU A 98 -3.56 11.91 6.18
C LEU A 98 -3.69 13.34 6.72
#